data_AF-A0A542YF50-F1
#
_entry.id   AF-A0A542YF50-F1
#
_cell.length_a   1.000
_cell.length_b   1.000
_cell.length_c   1.000
_cell.angle_alpha   90.00
_cell.angle_beta   90.00
_cell.angle_gamma   90.00
#
_symmetry.space_group_name_H-M   'P 1'
#
loop_
_entity.id
_entity.type
_entity.pdbx_description
1 polymer ?
#
loop_
_entity_poly.entity_id
_entity_poly.type
_entity_poly.pdbx_seq_one_letter_code
_entity_poly.pdbx_strand_id
1 'polypeptide(L)'
;MRNTECVEETNNENRAEIWAEWLQEMLDSKRWRQADLVNNSHGTVKRDRASKWLSGKESPSYRNAIVVANTLNVSHSSALRAAGFESDEIDQDHSRRLIAAQASIDNYVPPASAQRALAEFPDSILIGEILRRAHEREGVHPIKTLPAWGSLSNVVRDIEDARERGSEATTKHAANEPRNITPGEIDGDQAGDDV
;
A
#
# COMPACT_ATOMS: atom_id res chain seq x y z
N MET A 1 -16.12 -34.46 -37.68
CA MET A 1 -15.14 -33.59 -36.99
C MET A 1 -15.59 -33.44 -35.53
N ARG A 2 -15.17 -34.37 -34.64
CA ARG A 2 -15.53 -34.39 -33.20
C ARG A 2 -14.34 -34.81 -32.31
N ASN A 3 -13.14 -34.29 -32.58
CA ASN A 3 -11.92 -34.71 -31.86
C ASN A 3 -11.35 -33.65 -30.91
N THR A 4 -11.98 -32.48 -30.77
CA THR A 4 -11.50 -31.41 -29.89
C THR A 4 -12.02 -31.51 -28.45
N GLU A 5 -13.16 -32.16 -28.21
CA GLU A 5 -13.75 -32.25 -26.85
C GLU A 5 -12.94 -33.18 -25.91
N CYS A 6 -12.34 -34.26 -26.41
CA CYS A 6 -11.63 -35.23 -25.55
C CYS A 6 -10.30 -34.73 -24.95
N VAL A 7 -9.67 -33.72 -25.56
CA VAL A 7 -8.34 -33.24 -25.12
C VAL A 7 -8.45 -32.19 -24.01
N GLU A 8 -9.54 -31.41 -23.99
CA GLU A 8 -9.75 -30.40 -22.95
C GLU A 8 -10.20 -31.02 -21.61
N GLU A 9 -10.98 -32.10 -21.65
CA GLU A 9 -11.43 -32.81 -20.43
C GLU A 9 -10.24 -33.42 -19.67
N THR A 10 -9.33 -34.10 -20.37
CA THR A 10 -8.15 -34.74 -19.74
C THR A 10 -7.19 -33.72 -19.11
N ASN A 11 -7.05 -32.53 -19.72
CA ASN A 11 -6.26 -31.45 -19.12
C ASN A 11 -6.93 -30.88 -17.86
N ASN A 12 -8.26 -30.79 -17.82
CA ASN A 12 -8.97 -30.27 -16.66
C ASN A 12 -8.99 -31.27 -15.50
N GLU A 13 -9.15 -32.57 -15.79
CA GLU A 13 -9.07 -33.64 -14.79
C GLU A 13 -7.70 -33.67 -14.13
N ASN A 14 -6.62 -33.62 -14.92
CA ASN A 14 -5.25 -33.60 -14.39
C ASN A 14 -5.00 -32.35 -13.51
N ARG A 15 -5.54 -31.19 -13.89
CA ARG A 15 -5.47 -29.96 -13.06
C ARG A 15 -6.24 -30.09 -11.74
N ALA A 16 -7.39 -30.75 -11.77
CA ALA A 16 -8.20 -30.93 -10.57
C ALA A 16 -7.53 -31.90 -9.59
N GLU A 17 -6.87 -32.96 -10.08
CA GLU A 17 -6.07 -33.89 -9.27
C GLU A 17 -4.86 -33.20 -8.62
N ILE A 18 -4.05 -32.48 -9.40
CA ILE A 18 -2.89 -31.73 -8.87
C ILE A 18 -3.33 -30.74 -7.77
N TRP A 19 -4.43 -30.03 -8.00
CA TRP A 19 -4.99 -29.13 -7.00
C TRP A 19 -5.46 -29.86 -5.74
N ALA A 20 -6.12 -31.01 -5.89
CA ALA A 20 -6.60 -31.81 -4.76
C ALA A 20 -5.46 -32.28 -3.87
N GLU A 21 -4.39 -32.81 -4.48
CA GLU A 21 -3.19 -33.27 -3.79
C GLU A 21 -2.51 -32.12 -3.03
N TRP A 22 -2.28 -31.00 -3.71
CA TRP A 22 -1.70 -29.81 -3.09
C TRP A 22 -2.55 -29.30 -1.92
N LEU A 23 -3.88 -29.22 -2.10
CA LEU A 23 -4.78 -28.73 -1.06
C LEU A 23 -4.77 -29.68 0.15
N GLN A 24 -4.77 -30.99 -0.08
CA GLN A 24 -4.70 -31.99 0.97
C GLN A 24 -3.39 -31.87 1.76
N GLU A 25 -2.25 -31.74 1.08
CA GLU A 25 -0.94 -31.53 1.71
C GLU A 25 -0.93 -30.27 2.59
N MET A 26 -1.48 -29.15 2.09
CA MET A 26 -1.53 -27.90 2.84
C MET A 26 -2.43 -28.00 4.08
N LEU A 27 -3.56 -28.71 3.98
CA LEU A 27 -4.44 -28.96 5.13
C LEU A 27 -3.75 -29.87 6.16
N ASP A 28 -3.09 -30.93 5.71
CA ASP A 28 -2.39 -31.87 6.59
C ASP A 28 -1.22 -31.20 7.32
N SER A 29 -0.47 -30.32 6.64
CA SER A 29 0.63 -29.55 7.24
C SER A 29 0.16 -28.69 8.43
N LYS A 30 -1.08 -28.22 8.39
CA LYS A 30 -1.72 -27.42 9.45
C LYS A 30 -2.57 -28.24 10.40
N ARG A 31 -2.73 -29.54 10.13
CA ARG A 31 -3.68 -30.44 10.82
C ARG A 31 -5.12 -29.93 10.74
N TRP A 32 -5.47 -29.30 9.63
CA TRP A 32 -6.80 -28.78 9.36
C TRP A 32 -7.66 -29.83 8.68
N ARG A 33 -8.95 -29.84 9.01
CA ARG A 33 -9.98 -30.59 8.30
C ARG A 33 -10.61 -29.71 7.22
N GLN A 34 -11.33 -30.32 6.29
CA GLN A 34 -12.15 -29.58 5.32
C GLN A 34 -13.09 -28.55 5.98
N ALA A 35 -13.65 -28.88 7.15
CA ALA A 35 -14.51 -27.97 7.90
C ALA A 35 -13.76 -26.72 8.37
N ASP A 36 -12.48 -26.84 8.73
CA ASP A 36 -11.66 -25.72 9.17
C ASP A 36 -11.37 -24.77 8.02
N LEU A 37 -11.12 -25.28 6.81
CA LEU A 37 -10.99 -24.45 5.61
C LEU A 37 -12.26 -23.61 5.36
N VAL A 38 -13.43 -24.24 5.45
CA VAL A 38 -14.73 -23.57 5.27
C VAL A 38 -14.92 -22.49 6.33
N ASN A 39 -14.67 -22.83 7.60
CA ASN A 39 -14.85 -21.91 8.74
C ASN A 39 -13.89 -20.71 8.66
N ASN A 40 -12.60 -20.95 8.40
CA ASN A 40 -11.59 -19.90 8.33
C ASN A 40 -11.71 -19.03 7.07
N SER A 41 -12.37 -19.51 6.01
CA SER A 41 -12.67 -18.69 4.82
C SER A 41 -13.82 -17.70 5.03
N HIS A 42 -14.42 -17.65 6.23
CA HIS A 42 -15.59 -16.85 6.56
C HIS A 42 -16.78 -17.07 5.60
N GLY A 43 -16.99 -18.32 5.16
CA GLY A 43 -18.07 -18.70 4.24
C GLY A 43 -17.81 -18.40 2.77
N THR A 44 -16.64 -17.84 2.42
CA THR A 44 -16.26 -17.62 1.02
C THR A 44 -16.08 -18.95 0.29
N VAL A 45 -15.48 -19.94 0.94
CA VAL A 45 -15.37 -21.32 0.44
C VAL A 45 -16.55 -22.14 0.96
N LYS A 46 -17.44 -22.54 0.07
CA LYS A 46 -18.58 -23.42 0.42
C LYS A 46 -18.12 -24.86 0.65
N ARG A 47 -18.77 -25.57 1.57
CA ARG A 47 -18.48 -26.98 1.89
C ARG A 47 -18.51 -27.91 0.68
N ASP A 48 -19.54 -27.79 -0.17
CA ASP A 48 -19.68 -28.61 -1.39
C ASP A 48 -18.49 -28.43 -2.33
N ARG A 49 -18.05 -27.18 -2.54
CA ARG A 49 -16.90 -26.84 -3.38
C ARG A 49 -15.59 -27.37 -2.81
N ALA A 50 -15.37 -27.16 -1.51
CA ALA A 50 -14.20 -27.73 -0.83
C ALA A 50 -14.17 -29.26 -0.96
N SER A 51 -15.33 -29.93 -0.91
CA SER A 51 -15.42 -31.37 -1.09
C SER A 51 -15.04 -31.80 -2.51
N LYS A 52 -15.53 -31.09 -3.53
CA LYS A 52 -15.23 -31.37 -4.94
C LYS A 52 -13.75 -31.18 -5.25
N TRP A 53 -13.16 -30.09 -4.73
CA TRP A 53 -11.74 -29.80 -4.85
C TRP A 53 -10.87 -30.90 -4.23
N LEU A 54 -11.16 -31.31 -2.99
CA LEU A 54 -10.41 -32.39 -2.33
C LEU A 54 -10.58 -33.75 -3.00
N SER A 55 -11.69 -33.97 -3.70
CA SER A 55 -11.93 -35.21 -4.45
C SER A 55 -11.33 -35.21 -5.85
N GLY A 56 -10.65 -34.14 -6.28
CA GLY A 56 -10.12 -34.01 -7.64
C GLY A 56 -11.18 -33.89 -8.74
N LYS A 57 -12.44 -33.60 -8.38
CA LYS A 57 -13.56 -33.51 -9.34
C LYS A 57 -13.72 -32.13 -9.98
N GLU A 58 -13.18 -31.10 -9.35
CA GLU A 58 -13.29 -29.71 -9.80
C GLU A 58 -11.97 -28.99 -9.52
N SER A 59 -11.45 -28.26 -10.51
CA SER A 59 -10.35 -27.31 -10.31
C SER A 59 -10.90 -25.95 -9.84
N PRO A 60 -10.23 -25.23 -8.93
CA PRO A 60 -10.72 -23.93 -8.47
C PRO A 60 -10.63 -22.89 -9.58
N SER A 61 -11.51 -21.90 -9.53
CA SER A 61 -11.29 -20.68 -10.29
C SER A 61 -10.11 -19.87 -9.71
N TYR A 62 -9.51 -19.02 -10.54
CA TYR A 62 -8.42 -18.13 -10.14
C TYR A 62 -8.70 -17.40 -8.81
N ARG A 63 -9.86 -16.72 -8.72
CA ARG A 63 -10.28 -16.01 -7.50
C ARG A 63 -10.36 -16.93 -6.28
N ASN A 64 -10.85 -18.15 -6.45
CA ASN A 64 -10.97 -19.09 -5.35
C ASN A 64 -9.61 -19.64 -4.90
N ALA A 65 -8.68 -19.86 -5.84
CA ALA A 65 -7.31 -20.24 -5.50
C ALA A 65 -6.64 -19.17 -4.62
N ILE A 66 -6.83 -17.89 -4.92
CA ILE A 66 -6.35 -16.77 -4.09
C ILE A 66 -7.01 -16.77 -2.70
N VAL A 67 -8.34 -16.97 -2.63
CA VAL A 67 -9.06 -17.04 -1.35
C VAL A 67 -8.52 -18.19 -0.49
N VAL A 68 -8.31 -19.36 -1.08
CA VAL A 68 -7.75 -20.53 -0.39
C VAL A 68 -6.32 -20.24 0.08
N ALA A 69 -5.49 -19.63 -0.77
CA ALA A 69 -4.12 -19.23 -0.41
C ALA A 69 -4.09 -18.29 0.80
N ASN A 70 -4.93 -17.25 0.80
CA ASN A 70 -5.07 -16.32 1.93
C ASN A 70 -5.55 -17.04 3.20
N THR A 71 -6.56 -17.91 3.06
CA THR A 71 -7.13 -18.66 4.19
C THR A 71 -6.09 -19.58 4.83
N LEU A 72 -5.25 -20.22 4.00
CA LEU A 72 -4.16 -21.08 4.46
C LEU A 72 -2.90 -20.28 4.81
N ASN A 73 -2.85 -18.97 4.60
CA ASN A 73 -1.64 -18.15 4.77
C ASN A 73 -0.42 -18.75 4.03
N VAL A 74 -0.62 -19.12 2.77
CA VAL A 74 0.42 -19.63 1.84
C VAL A 74 0.56 -18.68 0.65
N SER A 75 1.65 -18.80 -0.12
CA SER A 75 1.88 -17.91 -1.26
C SER A 75 0.84 -18.10 -2.35
N HIS A 76 0.42 -16.99 -2.98
CA HIS A 76 -0.53 -17.01 -4.09
C HIS A 76 0.04 -17.77 -5.28
N SER A 77 1.32 -17.57 -5.60
CA SER A 77 2.02 -18.26 -6.68
C SER A 77 1.98 -19.79 -6.53
N SER A 78 2.12 -20.32 -5.31
CA SER A 78 2.02 -21.76 -5.07
C SER A 78 0.61 -22.29 -5.34
N ALA A 79 -0.42 -21.60 -4.83
CA ALA A 79 -1.81 -22.00 -5.04
C ALA A 79 -2.21 -21.87 -6.53
N LEU A 80 -1.81 -20.80 -7.20
CA LEU A 80 -2.11 -20.58 -8.62
C LEU A 80 -1.45 -21.64 -9.50
N ARG A 81 -0.19 -21.98 -9.23
CA ARG A 81 0.51 -23.05 -9.94
C ARG A 81 -0.19 -24.39 -9.76
N ALA A 82 -0.58 -24.72 -8.53
CA ALA A 82 -1.33 -25.96 -8.25
C ALA A 82 -2.69 -25.99 -8.96
N ALA A 83 -3.34 -24.84 -9.11
CA ALA A 83 -4.58 -24.70 -9.87
C ALA A 83 -4.36 -24.67 -11.41
N GLY A 84 -3.11 -24.77 -11.88
CA GLY A 84 -2.76 -24.74 -13.30
C GLY A 84 -2.85 -23.35 -13.94
N PHE A 85 -2.71 -22.27 -13.17
CA PHE A 85 -2.53 -20.92 -13.69
C PHE A 85 -1.04 -20.61 -13.72
N GLU A 86 -0.50 -20.23 -14.89
CA GLU A 86 0.88 -19.81 -15.04
C GLU A 86 1.12 -18.54 -14.21
N SER A 87 2.05 -18.63 -13.25
CA SER A 87 2.29 -17.61 -12.23
C SER A 87 3.17 -16.46 -12.72
N ASP A 88 3.73 -16.57 -13.92
CA ASP A 88 4.87 -15.74 -14.33
C ASP A 88 4.47 -14.31 -14.75
N GLU A 89 3.22 -14.09 -15.17
CA GLU A 89 2.76 -12.74 -15.56
C GLU A 89 2.20 -11.92 -14.39
N ILE A 90 1.70 -12.56 -13.34
CA ILE A 90 0.86 -11.88 -12.34
C ILE A 90 1.69 -11.23 -11.24
N ASP A 91 2.80 -11.86 -10.83
CA ASP A 91 3.68 -11.29 -9.80
C ASP A 91 4.38 -10.01 -10.27
N GLN A 92 4.67 -9.90 -11.58
CA GLN A 92 5.28 -8.69 -12.14
C GLN A 92 4.29 -7.53 -12.19
N ASP A 93 3.05 -7.78 -12.61
CA ASP A 93 2.05 -6.73 -12.80
C ASP A 93 1.50 -6.23 -11.45
N HIS A 94 1.31 -7.13 -10.47
CA HIS A 94 0.93 -6.74 -9.11
C HIS A 94 2.03 -5.93 -8.41
N SER A 95 3.30 -6.38 -8.52
CA SER A 95 4.43 -5.64 -7.97
C SER A 95 4.57 -4.26 -8.60
N ARG A 96 4.39 -4.14 -9.93
CA ARG A 96 4.36 -2.85 -10.62
C ARG A 96 3.24 -1.95 -10.12
N ARG A 97 2.05 -2.49 -9.88
CA ARG A 97 0.91 -1.72 -9.34
C ARG A 97 1.15 -1.26 -7.91
N LEU A 98 1.76 -2.08 -7.06
CA LEU A 98 2.12 -1.69 -5.69
C LEU A 98 3.21 -0.61 -5.67
N ILE A 99 4.23 -0.73 -6.53
CA ILE A 99 5.27 0.30 -6.69
C ILE A 99 4.65 1.61 -7.21
N ALA A 100 3.77 1.54 -8.19
CA ALA A 100 3.07 2.72 -8.72
C ALA A 100 2.13 3.35 -7.70
N ALA A 101 1.42 2.55 -6.90
CA ALA A 101 0.57 3.03 -5.82
C ALA A 101 1.39 3.69 -4.71
N GLN A 102 2.54 3.11 -4.34
CA GLN A 102 3.46 3.69 -3.36
C GLN A 102 4.01 5.04 -3.86
N ALA A 103 4.48 5.10 -5.11
CA ALA A 103 4.95 6.34 -5.73
C ALA A 103 3.83 7.40 -5.82
N SER A 104 2.57 6.98 -5.97
CA SER A 104 1.42 7.90 -5.98
C SER A 104 1.14 8.46 -4.59
N ILE A 105 1.27 7.66 -3.53
CA ILE A 105 1.13 8.09 -2.14
C ILE A 105 2.23 9.09 -1.77
N ASP A 106 3.47 8.81 -2.16
CA ASP A 106 4.62 9.68 -1.87
C ASP A 106 4.50 11.05 -2.60
N ASN A 107 3.82 11.09 -3.75
CA ASN A 107 3.57 12.32 -4.50
C ASN A 107 2.33 13.10 -4.02
N TYR A 108 1.38 12.46 -3.31
CA TYR A 108 0.11 13.11 -2.91
C TYR A 108 0.12 13.77 -1.53
N VAL A 109 1.15 13.55 -0.71
CA VAL A 109 1.29 14.20 0.59
C VAL A 109 2.50 15.13 0.59
N PRO A 110 2.33 16.43 0.26
CA PRO A 110 3.37 17.41 0.55
C PRO A 110 3.61 17.42 2.06
N PRO A 111 4.86 17.22 2.55
CA PRO A 111 5.18 17.21 3.97
C PRO A 111 4.68 18.46 4.72
N ALA A 112 4.66 19.60 4.02
CA ALA A 112 4.26 20.89 4.55
C ALA A 112 2.74 21.03 4.81
N SER A 113 1.88 20.35 4.03
CA SER A 113 0.42 20.39 4.22
C SER A 113 -0.07 19.46 5.34
N ALA A 114 0.60 18.32 5.53
CA ALA A 114 0.34 17.47 6.70
C ALA A 114 0.72 18.23 7.98
N GLN A 115 1.89 18.85 8.06
CA GLN A 115 2.32 19.60 9.26
C GLN A 115 1.41 20.80 9.59
N ARG A 116 0.87 21.52 8.59
CA ARG A 116 -0.11 22.59 8.83
C ARG A 116 -1.47 22.08 9.30
N ALA A 117 -2.00 21.02 8.69
CA ALA A 117 -3.27 20.43 9.12
C ALA A 117 -3.16 19.80 10.52
N LEU A 118 -1.98 19.31 10.91
CA LEU A 118 -1.70 18.77 12.25
C LEU A 118 -1.58 19.87 13.31
N ALA A 119 -1.23 21.11 12.93
CA ALA A 119 -1.15 22.25 13.84
C ALA A 119 -2.53 22.82 14.23
N GLU A 120 -3.58 22.54 13.45
CA GLU A 120 -4.97 22.95 13.75
C GLU A 120 -5.64 22.09 14.84
N PHE A 121 -5.09 20.90 15.16
CA PHE A 121 -5.68 19.96 16.11
C PHE A 121 -4.64 19.44 17.12
N PRO A 122 -4.09 20.30 17.99
CA PRO A 122 -2.97 19.96 18.88
C PRO A 122 -3.30 18.87 19.91
N ASP A 123 -4.57 18.68 20.26
CA ASP A 123 -5.01 17.74 21.30
C ASP A 123 -5.51 16.39 20.76
N SER A 124 -5.39 16.15 19.45
CA SER A 124 -5.88 14.90 18.87
C SER A 124 -4.96 13.73 19.21
N ILE A 125 -5.40 12.90 20.16
CA ILE A 125 -4.75 11.63 20.55
C ILE A 125 -4.46 10.74 19.32
N LEU A 126 -5.34 10.80 18.32
CA LEU A 126 -5.23 10.03 17.08
C LEU A 126 -4.04 10.48 16.23
N ILE A 127 -3.75 11.78 16.20
CA ILE A 127 -2.58 12.35 15.53
C ILE A 127 -1.28 11.99 16.26
N GLY A 128 -1.28 12.08 17.60
CA GLY A 128 -0.12 11.66 18.40
C GLY A 128 0.25 10.19 18.19
N GLU A 129 -0.76 9.32 18.06
CA GLU A 129 -0.56 7.89 17.81
C GLU A 129 -0.08 7.60 16.37
N ILE A 130 -0.55 8.35 15.37
CA ILE A 130 -0.07 8.25 13.98
C ILE A 130 1.41 8.68 13.90
N LEU A 131 1.77 9.80 14.55
CA LEU A 131 3.16 10.27 14.59
C LEU A 131 4.06 9.30 15.37
N ARG A 132 3.60 8.74 16.49
CA ARG A 132 4.33 7.70 17.23
C ARG A 132 4.63 6.49 16.35
N ARG A 133 3.63 5.98 15.62
CA ARG A 133 3.79 4.82 14.73
C ARG A 133 4.67 5.13 13.51
N ALA A 134 4.61 6.35 12.98
CA ALA A 134 5.50 6.79 11.91
C ALA A 134 6.95 6.84 12.40
N HIS A 135 7.19 7.37 13.60
CA HIS A 135 8.53 7.44 14.20
C HIS A 135 9.10 6.07 14.57
N GLU A 136 8.26 5.14 15.03
CA GLU A 136 8.65 3.74 15.30
C GLU A 136 9.00 2.96 14.03
N ARG A 137 8.39 3.31 12.88
CA ARG A 137 8.71 2.72 11.58
C ARG A 137 10.03 3.22 10.99
N GLU A 138 10.47 4.42 11.34
CA GLU A 138 11.74 5.01 10.87
C GLU A 138 12.97 4.56 11.71
N GLY A 139 12.79 3.69 12.70
CA GLY A 139 13.90 3.05 13.42
C GLY A 139 14.68 3.99 14.35
N VAL A 140 14.14 5.15 14.71
CA VAL A 140 14.76 6.06 15.68
C VAL A 140 14.41 5.58 17.09
N HIS A 141 15.34 4.89 17.75
CA HIS A 141 15.20 4.56 19.17
C HIS A 141 15.16 5.84 20.01
N PRO A 142 14.21 5.99 20.96
CA PRO A 142 14.20 7.14 21.85
C PRO A 142 15.43 7.08 22.76
N ILE A 143 16.23 8.14 22.72
CA ILE A 143 17.24 8.41 23.75
C ILE A 143 16.51 8.43 25.09
N LYS A 144 16.90 7.49 25.97
CA LYS A 144 16.52 7.47 27.39
C LYS A 144 16.92 8.79 28.05
N THR A 145 16.01 9.73 28.13
CA THR A 145 15.93 10.72 29.21
C THR A 145 14.56 11.40 29.13
N LEU A 146 13.56 10.83 29.79
CA LEU A 146 12.48 11.63 30.35
C LEU A 146 12.87 11.89 31.80
N PRO A 147 13.22 13.13 32.21
CA PRO A 147 13.07 13.47 33.61
C PRO A 147 11.56 13.55 33.91
N ALA A 148 11.23 13.12 35.13
CA ALA A 148 9.88 13.04 35.66
C ALA A 148 9.11 14.35 35.44
N TRP A 149 7.80 14.18 35.24
CA TRP A 149 6.80 15.22 34.99
C TRP A 149 6.83 16.34 36.04
N GLY A 150 7.70 17.32 35.81
CA GLY A 150 7.79 18.56 36.56
C GLY A 150 7.21 19.70 35.75
N SER A 151 5.94 20.02 36.01
CA SER A 151 5.23 21.27 35.71
C SER A 151 5.35 21.81 34.27
N LEU A 152 4.28 21.62 33.49
CA LEU A 152 4.04 22.24 32.18
C LEU A 152 4.15 23.78 32.19
N SER A 153 4.18 24.41 33.38
CA SER A 153 4.38 25.85 33.54
C SER A 153 5.77 26.35 33.12
N ASN A 154 6.80 25.50 33.16
CA ASN A 154 8.16 25.93 32.80
C ASN A 154 8.40 25.91 31.27
N VAL A 155 7.78 24.96 30.56
CA VAL A 155 7.92 24.84 29.09
C VAL A 155 7.22 25.99 28.37
N VAL A 156 6.08 26.46 28.88
CA VAL A 156 5.39 27.62 28.32
C VAL A 156 6.23 28.90 28.49
N ARG A 157 6.92 29.06 29.62
CA ARG A 157 7.80 30.21 29.86
C ARG A 157 9.02 30.22 28.95
N ASP A 158 9.64 29.06 28.71
CA ASP A 158 10.78 28.95 27.80
C ASP A 158 10.41 29.24 26.33
N ILE A 159 9.15 28.97 25.94
CA ILE A 159 8.62 29.28 24.60
C ILE A 159 8.33 30.78 24.45
N GLU A 160 7.84 31.46 25.50
CA GLU A 160 7.64 32.91 25.49
C GLU A 160 8.99 33.68 25.47
N ASP A 161 10.00 33.23 26.22
CA ASP A 161 11.35 33.82 26.22
C ASP A 161 12.11 33.61 24.89
N ALA A 162 11.75 32.59 24.10
CA ALA A 162 12.28 32.36 22.76
C ALA A 162 11.60 33.27 21.71
N ARG A 163 10.33 33.64 21.95
CA ARG A 163 9.55 34.54 21.08
C ARG A 163 10.01 35.99 21.22
N GLU A 164 10.37 36.45 22.42
CA GLU A 164 10.95 37.79 22.61
C GLU A 164 12.34 37.92 21.95
N ARG A 165 13.19 36.90 22.04
CA ARG A 165 14.52 36.91 21.39
C ARG A 165 14.47 36.81 19.87
N GLY A 166 13.42 36.21 19.31
CA GLY A 166 13.19 36.15 17.85
C GLY A 166 12.66 37.44 17.22
N SER A 167 12.11 38.36 18.03
CA SER A 167 11.52 39.62 17.55
C SER A 167 12.55 40.74 17.32
N GLU A 168 13.76 40.65 17.90
CA GLU A 168 14.81 41.67 17.72
C GLU A 168 15.69 41.43 16.48
N ALA A 169 15.65 40.24 15.88
CA ALA A 169 16.55 39.87 14.78
C ALA A 169 16.06 40.30 13.38
N THR A 170 14.80 40.73 13.22
CA THR A 170 14.16 40.91 11.91
C THR A 170 14.00 42.36 11.44
N THR A 171 14.58 43.35 12.14
CA THR A 171 14.41 44.79 11.82
C THR A 171 15.63 45.44 11.17
N LYS A 172 16.51 44.70 10.47
CA LYS A 172 17.73 45.29 9.85
C LYS A 172 17.96 45.06 8.35
N HIS A 173 17.06 44.40 7.62
CA HIS A 173 17.22 44.27 6.17
C HIS A 173 15.93 44.58 5.40
N ALA A 174 15.51 45.85 5.45
CA ALA A 174 14.54 46.43 4.54
C ALA A 174 15.13 47.68 3.88
N ALA A 175 15.98 47.48 2.87
CA ALA A 175 16.34 48.51 1.89
C ALA A 175 16.95 47.82 0.66
N ASN A 176 16.11 47.35 -0.25
CA ASN A 176 16.51 47.23 -1.65
C ASN A 176 15.26 47.35 -2.54
N GLU A 177 15.11 48.51 -3.17
CA GLU A 177 14.02 48.84 -4.08
C GLU A 177 14.11 48.02 -5.38
N PRO A 178 12.99 47.48 -5.91
CA PRO A 178 12.96 46.98 -7.27
C PRO A 178 12.75 48.13 -8.27
N ARG A 179 13.69 48.28 -9.21
CA ARG A 179 13.58 49.18 -10.35
C ARG A 179 12.47 48.74 -11.30
N ASN A 180 11.58 49.70 -11.59
CA ASN A 180 10.51 49.62 -12.57
C ASN A 180 11.11 49.62 -13.99
N ILE A 181 10.82 48.61 -14.81
CA ILE A 181 11.21 48.56 -16.23
C ILE A 181 9.94 48.57 -17.06
N THR A 182 9.73 49.68 -17.77
CA THR A 182 8.63 49.94 -18.69
C THR A 182 8.78 49.11 -19.97
N PRO A 183 7.75 48.41 -20.47
CA PRO A 183 7.80 47.78 -21.79
C PRO A 183 7.52 48.83 -22.87
N GLY A 184 8.54 49.16 -23.65
CA GLY A 184 8.46 49.98 -24.85
C GLY A 184 8.18 49.14 -26.10
N GLU A 185 7.42 49.75 -26.99
CA GLU A 185 7.07 49.36 -28.37
C GLU A 185 8.21 48.66 -29.13
N ILE A 186 7.86 47.59 -29.85
CA ILE A 186 8.58 47.20 -31.06
C ILE A 186 7.54 46.83 -32.12
N ASP A 187 7.21 47.81 -32.96
CA ASP A 187 6.66 47.62 -34.30
C ASP A 187 7.66 46.82 -35.15
N GLY A 188 7.15 45.91 -35.99
CA GLY A 188 7.99 45.02 -36.80
C GLY A 188 7.20 44.31 -37.88
N ASP A 189 6.55 45.12 -38.71
CA ASP A 189 5.98 44.80 -40.02
C ASP A 189 7.04 44.15 -40.93
N GLN A 190 6.82 42.92 -41.41
CA GLN A 190 7.39 42.51 -42.70
C GLN A 190 6.67 41.30 -43.31
N ALA A 191 5.89 41.63 -44.35
CA ALA A 191 5.44 40.75 -45.41
C ALA A 191 6.61 40.14 -46.20
N GLY A 192 6.37 38.96 -46.76
CA GLY A 192 7.26 38.30 -47.71
C GLY A 192 6.60 37.08 -48.33
N ASP A 193 5.88 37.32 -49.43
CA ASP A 193 5.62 36.36 -50.50
C ASP A 193 6.93 35.68 -50.96
N ASP A 194 6.88 34.40 -51.35
CA ASP A 194 7.00 33.95 -52.75
C ASP A 194 7.40 32.46 -52.88
N VAL A 195 6.65 31.78 -53.78
CA VAL A 195 6.93 30.56 -54.58
C VAL A 195 7.09 29.19 -53.90
#